data_AF-A0A6G8CZ57-F1
#
_entry.id   AF-A0A6G8CZ57-F1
#
_cell.length_a   1.000
_cell.length_b   1.000
_cell.length_c   1.000
_cell.angle_alpha   90.00
_cell.angle_beta   90.00
_cell.angle_gamma   90.00
#
_symmetry.space_group_name_H-M   'P 1'
#
loop_
_entity.id
_entity.type
_entity.pdbx_description
1 polymer ?
#
loop_
_entity_poly.entity_id
_entity_poly.type
_entity_poly.pdbx_seq_one_letter_code
_entity_poly.pdbx_strand_id
1 'polypeptide(L)'
;MMASAQDSHALNAAPPNTPSTPFVIAPSFVGEFFCPRAIADIRGTSTQAQAVELCGKHGETGFAAVNALLDTLEPGGPKGDVQVGFTLTLQLLRLYKKTDSGWQIDENHVNASLQLIREIKRPVVIYLAADHFDTVGPLAEELGKDPRNLMWLSDGMPPQLGYFGYKILPYTLSTDPSIPVNKYRYAALEYIAGKLRTLPKEAQERIVAVNLVGELHHMFPDFENGMGLKQDVRVTDYSPASVAGFKTWLRAKYGTMEALSKRTSLQYASFDEVPAPAKDIRKDKLQSFGEHYDAYADGVLPIGGWLWDPKQAIKRLALYIDGKQAGTVSQQLNRLDVYRAVEEITSANTGYRIDYDYSGLKPGKHLAQIVAVSNDDHKSLLGEREFVVVPRNQSAIGSRAPRGLRNLPSAEKRLPSIRTYMDMPKPLQDLYFNPLARDWNDYRATQVYSFLEDFHARALKAGIPAEKLYSHQIVPNVNSSWNQQLFAVDTTLRGNTPWKQGLNMYGGSTDSPWMKFFIAQRKISDYGVPEFNPQQWKLDGVHLAAMKAQKDSGARFISPYYFSVIPQRFKAATEHGVNRMELGPDNPKDGSDKFYRAIIEFARQ
;
A
#
# COMPACT_ATOMS: atom_id res chain seq x y z
N MET A 1 -11.13 63.08 2.33
CA MET A 1 -11.85 63.19 1.05
C MET A 1 -12.42 61.83 0.70
N MET A 2 -13.74 61.77 0.53
CA MET A 2 -14.52 60.60 0.10
C MET A 2 -14.17 60.17 -1.32
N ALA A 3 -14.29 58.87 -1.61
CA ALA A 3 -14.82 58.26 -2.85
C ALA A 3 -14.64 56.73 -2.72
N SER A 4 -15.65 55.98 -2.26
CA SER A 4 -16.78 55.40 -3.01
C SER A 4 -16.39 54.21 -3.89
N ALA A 5 -16.88 53.04 -3.47
CA ALA A 5 -16.96 51.80 -4.23
C ALA A 5 -18.20 51.77 -5.14
N GLN A 6 -18.05 51.08 -6.27
CA GLN A 6 -19.01 50.49 -7.21
C GLN A 6 -18.13 50.00 -8.38
N ASP A 7 -18.32 48.91 -9.12
CA ASP A 7 -19.24 47.78 -9.12
C ASP A 7 -18.64 46.83 -10.18
N SER A 8 -18.54 45.51 -9.95
CA SER A 8 -18.54 44.54 -11.06
C SER A 8 -18.89 43.14 -10.56
N HIS A 9 -20.20 42.91 -10.40
CA HIS A 9 -20.78 41.58 -10.54
C HIS A 9 -20.64 41.14 -12.00
N ALA A 10 -19.68 40.25 -12.26
CA ALA A 10 -19.69 39.39 -13.43
C ALA A 10 -19.78 37.94 -12.95
N LEU A 11 -20.93 37.35 -13.25
CA LEU A 11 -21.26 35.94 -13.05
C LEU A 11 -20.20 35.07 -13.73
N ASN A 12 -19.51 34.23 -12.96
CA ASN A 12 -18.77 33.10 -13.49
C ASN A 12 -19.78 32.09 -14.04
N ALA A 13 -20.07 32.20 -15.34
CA ALA A 13 -20.69 31.11 -16.08
C ALA A 13 -19.74 29.90 -16.00
N ALA A 14 -20.24 28.79 -15.45
CA ALA A 14 -19.52 27.53 -15.44
C ALA A 14 -19.15 27.15 -16.89
N PRO A 15 -17.92 26.65 -17.14
CA PRO A 15 -17.54 26.19 -18.47
C PRO A 15 -18.50 25.07 -18.91
N PRO A 16 -18.79 24.97 -20.23
CA PRO A 16 -19.72 23.97 -20.76
C PRO A 16 -19.28 22.56 -20.36
N ASN A 17 -20.24 21.76 -19.87
CA ASN A 17 -20.08 20.38 -19.44
C ASN A 17 -19.35 19.53 -20.49
N THR A 18 -18.03 19.36 -20.33
CA THR A 18 -17.35 18.17 -20.81
C THR A 18 -18.06 16.98 -20.14
N PRO A 19 -18.48 15.94 -20.88
CA PRO A 19 -19.05 14.74 -20.26
C PRO A 19 -18.09 14.25 -19.18
N SER A 20 -18.52 14.21 -17.91
CA SER A 20 -17.67 13.70 -16.84
C SER A 20 -17.34 12.25 -17.15
N THR A 21 -16.06 11.89 -17.11
CA THR A 21 -15.68 10.48 -17.27
C THR A 21 -16.36 9.66 -16.16
N PRO A 22 -17.04 8.55 -16.48
CA PRO A 22 -17.70 7.74 -15.47
C PRO A 22 -16.74 7.23 -14.40
N PHE A 23 -17.23 7.13 -13.16
CA PHE A 23 -16.56 6.44 -12.07
C PHE A 23 -16.76 4.92 -12.25
N VAL A 24 -15.66 4.17 -12.28
CA VAL A 24 -15.71 2.73 -12.56
C VAL A 24 -15.51 1.89 -11.31
N ILE A 25 -16.45 0.98 -11.04
CA ILE A 25 -16.32 -0.06 -10.02
C ILE A 25 -15.86 -1.33 -10.75
N ALA A 26 -14.59 -1.69 -10.62
CA ALA A 26 -13.94 -2.78 -11.35
C ALA A 26 -13.46 -3.90 -10.41
N PRO A 27 -14.36 -4.74 -9.86
CA PRO A 27 -13.94 -5.83 -8.98
C PRO A 27 -13.03 -6.83 -9.71
N SER A 28 -12.14 -7.49 -8.95
CA SER A 28 -11.40 -8.64 -9.49
C SER A 28 -12.31 -9.87 -9.57
N PHE A 29 -11.96 -10.82 -10.42
CA PHE A 29 -12.66 -12.10 -10.52
C PHE A 29 -11.68 -13.24 -10.30
N VAL A 30 -12.19 -14.33 -9.74
CA VAL A 30 -11.52 -15.62 -9.78
C VAL A 30 -12.41 -16.61 -10.54
N GLY A 31 -11.81 -17.35 -11.45
CA GLY A 31 -12.52 -18.31 -12.31
C GLY A 31 -12.87 -17.78 -13.70
N GLU A 32 -12.41 -16.59 -14.06
CA GLU A 32 -12.59 -15.93 -15.35
C GLU A 32 -12.01 -16.71 -16.55
N PHE A 33 -11.16 -17.72 -16.28
CA PHE A 33 -10.64 -18.65 -17.29
C PHE A 33 -11.33 -20.03 -17.28
N PHE A 34 -12.46 -20.20 -16.56
CA PHE A 34 -13.25 -21.43 -16.56
C PHE A 34 -14.38 -21.37 -17.59
N CYS A 35 -14.27 -22.14 -18.65
CA CYS A 35 -15.27 -22.26 -19.71
C CYS A 35 -16.34 -23.32 -19.40
N PRO A 36 -17.54 -23.21 -20.00
CA PRO A 36 -18.62 -24.18 -19.83
C PRO A 36 -18.22 -25.63 -20.13
N ARG A 37 -17.31 -25.85 -21.09
CA ARG A 37 -16.79 -27.19 -21.42
C ARG A 37 -16.09 -27.85 -20.25
N ALA A 38 -15.16 -27.14 -19.60
CA ALA A 38 -14.47 -27.66 -18.43
C ALA A 38 -15.42 -27.91 -17.26
N ILE A 39 -16.48 -27.09 -17.14
CA ILE A 39 -17.52 -27.27 -16.11
C ILE A 39 -18.34 -28.53 -16.38
N ALA A 40 -18.67 -28.83 -17.64
CA ALA A 40 -19.43 -30.01 -18.03
C ALA A 40 -18.59 -31.31 -18.02
N ASP A 41 -17.27 -31.21 -18.16
CA ASP A 41 -16.36 -32.36 -18.12
C ASP A 41 -16.11 -32.84 -16.68
N ILE A 42 -17.07 -33.61 -16.15
CA ILE A 42 -17.00 -34.15 -14.79
C ILE A 42 -15.96 -35.27 -14.66
N ARG A 43 -15.66 -35.98 -15.75
CA ARG A 43 -14.78 -37.18 -15.72
C ARG A 43 -13.33 -36.87 -16.07
N GLY A 44 -13.07 -35.92 -16.96
CA GLY A 44 -11.72 -35.57 -17.41
C GLY A 44 -11.08 -34.38 -16.68
N THR A 45 -11.88 -33.55 -16.00
CA THR A 45 -11.41 -32.31 -15.37
C THR A 45 -11.75 -32.29 -13.88
N SER A 46 -10.75 -32.54 -13.03
CA SER A 46 -10.89 -32.60 -11.57
C SER A 46 -10.20 -31.46 -10.81
N THR A 47 -9.24 -30.77 -11.43
CA THR A 47 -8.53 -29.64 -10.82
C THR A 47 -8.78 -28.32 -11.56
N GLN A 48 -8.57 -27.20 -10.86
CA GLN A 48 -8.64 -25.87 -11.46
C GLN A 48 -7.65 -25.69 -12.61
N ALA A 49 -6.43 -26.22 -12.47
CA ALA A 49 -5.39 -26.14 -13.49
C ALA A 49 -5.80 -26.88 -14.78
N GLN A 50 -6.34 -28.10 -14.64
CA GLN A 50 -6.87 -28.87 -15.78
C GLN A 50 -8.02 -28.14 -16.49
N ALA A 51 -8.91 -27.51 -15.71
CA ALA A 51 -10.03 -26.76 -16.27
C ALA A 51 -9.54 -25.59 -17.13
N VAL A 52 -8.64 -24.77 -16.60
CA VAL A 52 -8.05 -23.63 -17.32
C VAL A 52 -7.27 -24.09 -18.55
N GLU A 53 -6.52 -25.19 -18.45
CA GLU A 53 -5.78 -25.76 -19.59
C GLU A 53 -6.73 -26.24 -20.71
N LEU A 54 -7.80 -26.97 -20.35
CA LEU A 54 -8.80 -27.43 -21.31
C LEU A 54 -9.46 -26.27 -22.03
N CYS A 55 -9.84 -25.23 -21.30
CA CYS A 55 -10.44 -24.03 -21.86
C CYS A 55 -9.48 -23.30 -22.81
N GLY A 56 -8.21 -23.13 -22.38
CA GLY A 56 -7.16 -22.55 -23.21
C GLY A 56 -6.92 -23.31 -24.51
N LYS A 57 -6.93 -24.64 -24.50
CA LYS A 57 -6.80 -25.48 -25.71
C LYS A 57 -7.92 -25.26 -26.74
N HIS A 58 -9.11 -24.88 -26.28
CA HIS A 58 -10.26 -24.62 -27.15
C HIS A 58 -10.50 -23.13 -27.43
N GLY A 59 -9.64 -22.24 -26.91
CA GLY A 59 -9.84 -20.79 -27.04
C GLY A 59 -11.10 -20.29 -26.32
N GLU A 60 -11.60 -21.05 -25.34
CA GLU A 60 -12.78 -20.72 -24.56
C GLU A 60 -12.36 -20.05 -23.24
N THR A 61 -13.21 -19.16 -22.71
CA THR A 61 -12.98 -18.47 -21.43
C THR A 61 -14.22 -18.54 -20.54
N GLY A 62 -14.13 -18.01 -19.32
CA GLY A 62 -15.25 -17.86 -18.39
C GLY A 62 -16.09 -16.60 -18.61
N PHE A 63 -15.99 -15.93 -19.77
CA PHE A 63 -16.66 -14.65 -20.02
C PHE A 63 -18.17 -14.70 -19.73
N ALA A 64 -18.85 -15.81 -20.03
CA ALA A 64 -20.30 -15.93 -19.86
C ALA A 64 -20.71 -15.86 -18.38
N ALA A 65 -19.96 -16.55 -17.50
CA ALA A 65 -20.21 -16.52 -16.06
C ALA A 65 -19.87 -15.14 -15.46
N VAL A 66 -18.78 -14.53 -15.92
CA VAL A 66 -18.40 -13.17 -15.51
C VAL A 66 -19.47 -12.16 -15.96
N ASN A 67 -19.93 -12.20 -17.21
CA ASN A 67 -20.99 -11.33 -17.72
C ASN A 67 -22.30 -11.49 -16.95
N ALA A 68 -22.74 -12.73 -16.68
CA ALA A 68 -23.96 -12.96 -15.91
C ALA A 68 -23.92 -12.34 -14.51
N LEU A 69 -22.76 -12.40 -13.85
CA LEU A 69 -22.56 -11.74 -12.55
C LEU A 69 -22.52 -10.21 -12.71
N LEU A 70 -21.82 -9.68 -13.70
CA LEU A 70 -21.78 -8.24 -13.97
C LEU A 70 -23.17 -7.68 -14.31
N ASP A 71 -24.02 -8.43 -15.00
CA ASP A 71 -25.42 -8.06 -15.29
C ASP A 71 -26.31 -8.09 -14.04
N THR A 72 -25.92 -8.87 -13.02
CA THR A 72 -26.55 -8.81 -11.70
C THR A 72 -26.13 -7.55 -10.94
N LEU A 73 -24.85 -7.16 -11.06
CA LEU A 73 -24.29 -5.97 -10.40
C LEU A 73 -24.83 -4.67 -11.01
N GLU A 74 -24.97 -4.64 -12.34
CA GLU A 74 -25.49 -3.49 -13.08
C GLU A 74 -26.42 -3.98 -14.21
N PRO A 75 -27.72 -4.14 -13.91
CA PRO A 75 -28.71 -4.57 -14.88
C PRO A 75 -28.84 -3.58 -16.03
N GLY A 76 -28.75 -4.08 -17.26
CA GLY A 76 -28.85 -3.26 -18.47
C GLY A 76 -27.53 -2.68 -18.99
N GLY A 77 -26.40 -3.05 -18.38
CA GLY A 77 -25.06 -2.73 -18.87
C GLY A 77 -24.51 -1.38 -18.37
N PRO A 78 -23.23 -1.07 -18.69
CA PRO A 78 -22.51 0.10 -18.22
C PRO A 78 -23.16 1.40 -18.74
N LYS A 79 -23.86 2.13 -17.87
CA LYS A 79 -24.59 3.37 -18.23
C LYS A 79 -24.43 4.43 -17.14
N GLY A 80 -24.52 5.70 -17.53
CA GLY A 80 -24.47 6.82 -16.58
C GLY A 80 -23.09 7.09 -16.00
N ASP A 81 -23.08 7.77 -14.85
CA ASP A 81 -21.89 8.32 -14.20
C ASP A 81 -21.14 7.28 -13.33
N VAL A 82 -21.76 6.14 -13.05
CA VAL A 82 -21.19 5.03 -12.27
C VAL A 82 -21.37 3.76 -13.08
N GLN A 83 -20.27 3.10 -13.43
CA GLN A 83 -20.31 1.91 -14.29
C GLN A 83 -19.62 0.73 -13.62
N VAL A 84 -20.17 -0.47 -13.78
CA VAL A 84 -19.55 -1.71 -13.28
C VAL A 84 -18.74 -2.36 -14.39
N GLY A 85 -17.44 -2.43 -14.14
CA GLY A 85 -16.43 -3.06 -14.97
C GLY A 85 -15.84 -4.31 -14.33
N PHE A 86 -14.60 -4.63 -14.69
CA PHE A 86 -13.84 -5.71 -14.08
C PHE A 86 -12.35 -5.40 -14.04
N THR A 87 -11.64 -5.98 -13.08
CA THR A 87 -10.17 -5.99 -13.07
C THR A 87 -9.66 -7.29 -13.70
N LEU A 88 -8.80 -7.18 -14.71
CA LEU A 88 -8.07 -8.29 -15.33
C LEU A 88 -6.63 -8.32 -14.81
N THR A 89 -6.32 -9.29 -13.96
CA THR A 89 -4.97 -9.47 -13.40
C THR A 89 -4.12 -10.37 -14.30
N LEU A 90 -2.99 -9.85 -14.74
CA LEU A 90 -2.00 -10.54 -15.57
C LEU A 90 -0.69 -10.64 -14.79
N GLN A 91 -0.43 -11.81 -14.23
CA GLN A 91 0.85 -12.19 -13.64
C GLN A 91 1.87 -12.39 -14.75
N LEU A 92 2.85 -11.48 -14.85
CA LEU A 92 3.74 -11.40 -16.01
C LEU A 92 4.62 -12.66 -16.16
N LEU A 93 5.10 -13.24 -15.06
CA LEU A 93 5.88 -14.47 -15.10
C LEU A 93 5.01 -15.70 -15.41
N ARG A 94 3.74 -15.69 -15.02
CA ARG A 94 2.77 -16.75 -15.34
C ARG A 94 2.44 -16.82 -16.84
N LEU A 95 2.72 -15.77 -17.60
CA LEU A 95 2.52 -15.76 -19.06
C LEU A 95 3.48 -16.69 -19.81
N TYR A 96 4.48 -17.27 -19.15
CA TYR A 96 5.48 -18.13 -19.79
C TYR A 96 5.16 -19.62 -19.66
N LYS A 97 5.48 -20.38 -20.71
CA LYS A 97 5.52 -21.84 -20.70
C LYS A 97 6.93 -22.33 -21.06
N LYS A 98 7.26 -23.52 -20.58
CA LYS A 98 8.50 -24.21 -20.95
C LYS A 98 8.32 -24.87 -22.32
N THR A 99 9.28 -24.67 -23.22
CA THR A 99 9.40 -25.37 -24.50
C THR A 99 10.80 -25.96 -24.64
N ASP A 100 11.04 -26.75 -25.69
CA ASP A 100 12.37 -27.31 -26.00
C ASP A 100 13.43 -26.20 -26.25
N SER A 101 12.99 -25.01 -26.67
CA SER A 101 13.84 -23.84 -26.88
C SER A 101 13.95 -22.92 -25.65
N GLY A 102 13.46 -23.36 -24.49
CA GLY A 102 13.48 -22.61 -23.24
C GLY A 102 12.12 -21.96 -22.91
N TRP A 103 12.15 -20.88 -22.12
CA TRP A 103 10.95 -20.18 -21.69
C TRP A 103 10.44 -19.25 -22.79
N GLN A 104 9.18 -19.42 -23.19
CA GLN A 104 8.51 -18.58 -24.19
C GLN A 104 7.15 -18.13 -23.67
N ILE A 105 6.69 -16.97 -24.13
CA ILE A 105 5.35 -16.47 -23.81
C ILE A 105 4.32 -17.44 -24.40
N ASP A 106 3.37 -17.88 -23.58
CA ASP A 106 2.25 -18.69 -24.01
C ASP A 106 1.18 -17.83 -24.69
N GLU A 107 1.25 -17.73 -26.01
CA GLU A 107 0.33 -16.92 -26.79
C GLU A 107 -1.15 -17.31 -26.58
N ASN A 108 -1.44 -18.58 -26.28
CA ASN A 108 -2.80 -19.02 -26.01
C ASN A 108 -3.34 -18.38 -24.72
N HIS A 109 -2.52 -18.32 -23.67
CA HIS A 109 -2.89 -17.69 -22.40
C HIS A 109 -3.09 -16.17 -22.57
N VAL A 110 -2.22 -15.52 -23.34
CA VAL A 110 -2.38 -14.10 -23.67
C VAL A 110 -3.63 -13.87 -24.50
N ASN A 111 -3.87 -14.68 -25.54
CA ASN A 111 -5.04 -14.54 -26.40
C ASN A 111 -6.35 -14.76 -25.63
N ALA A 112 -6.40 -15.71 -24.69
CA ALA A 112 -7.55 -15.91 -23.80
C ALA A 112 -7.81 -14.67 -22.92
N SER A 113 -6.76 -14.04 -22.39
CA SER A 113 -6.87 -12.81 -21.61
C SER A 113 -7.42 -11.64 -22.45
N LEU A 114 -6.92 -11.47 -23.67
CA LEU A 114 -7.43 -10.47 -24.61
C LEU A 114 -8.87 -10.78 -25.06
N GLN A 115 -9.22 -12.06 -25.15
CA GLN A 115 -10.57 -12.49 -25.51
C GLN A 115 -11.59 -12.03 -24.46
N LEU A 116 -11.26 -12.10 -23.16
CA LEU A 116 -12.11 -11.53 -22.09
C LEU A 116 -12.37 -10.04 -22.32
N ILE A 117 -11.34 -9.26 -22.67
CA ILE A 117 -11.51 -7.83 -23.00
C ILE A 117 -12.43 -7.66 -24.21
N ARG A 118 -12.33 -8.52 -25.24
CA ARG A 118 -13.18 -8.44 -26.44
C ARG A 118 -14.64 -8.80 -26.15
N GLU A 119 -14.90 -9.84 -25.36
CA GLU A 119 -16.22 -10.43 -25.14
C GLU A 119 -17.02 -9.72 -24.03
N ILE A 120 -16.37 -9.34 -22.95
CA ILE A 120 -17.00 -8.61 -21.84
C ILE A 120 -17.07 -7.15 -22.25
N LYS A 121 -18.23 -6.68 -22.71
CA LYS A 121 -18.47 -5.32 -23.23
C LYS A 121 -18.63 -4.28 -22.11
N ARG A 122 -17.75 -4.32 -21.11
CA ARG A 122 -17.72 -3.42 -19.94
C ARG A 122 -16.35 -2.74 -19.80
N PRO A 123 -16.24 -1.65 -19.01
CA PRO A 123 -14.96 -1.04 -18.68
C PRO A 123 -14.02 -2.07 -18.01
N VAL A 124 -12.72 -1.97 -18.28
CA VAL A 124 -11.71 -2.87 -17.72
C VAL A 124 -10.55 -2.09 -17.12
N VAL A 125 -10.14 -2.50 -15.92
CA VAL A 125 -8.87 -2.13 -15.30
C VAL A 125 -7.92 -3.31 -15.49
N ILE A 126 -6.74 -3.07 -16.04
CA ILE A 126 -5.72 -4.12 -16.22
C ILE A 126 -4.72 -4.00 -15.08
N TYR A 127 -4.41 -5.09 -14.41
CA TYR A 127 -3.34 -5.16 -13.43
C TYR A 127 -2.20 -6.01 -13.98
N LEU A 128 -1.05 -5.40 -14.24
CA LEU A 128 0.18 -6.08 -14.67
C LEU A 128 1.04 -6.41 -13.45
N ALA A 129 0.77 -7.58 -12.84
CA ALA A 129 1.44 -8.04 -11.64
C ALA A 129 2.86 -8.53 -11.96
N ALA A 130 3.84 -7.91 -11.32
CA ALA A 130 5.27 -8.20 -11.41
C ALA A 130 5.96 -7.93 -10.06
N ASP A 131 5.21 -7.95 -8.96
CA ASP A 131 5.68 -7.76 -7.59
C ASP A 131 5.95 -9.12 -6.91
N HIS A 132 5.85 -9.15 -5.58
CA HIS A 132 6.08 -10.33 -4.76
C HIS A 132 4.95 -11.38 -4.83
N PHE A 133 3.82 -11.08 -5.47
CA PHE A 133 2.70 -12.00 -5.72
C PHE A 133 2.76 -12.72 -7.07
N ASP A 134 3.65 -12.33 -7.98
CA ASP A 134 3.86 -13.00 -9.28
C ASP A 134 4.68 -14.30 -9.10
N THR A 135 4.13 -15.24 -8.34
CA THR A 135 4.85 -16.43 -7.83
C THR A 135 4.29 -17.76 -8.31
N VAL A 136 3.22 -17.72 -9.12
CA VAL A 136 2.52 -18.91 -9.56
C VAL A 136 3.10 -19.41 -10.88
N GLY A 137 3.44 -20.70 -10.91
CA GLY A 137 3.84 -21.40 -12.12
C GLY A 137 5.35 -21.70 -12.19
N PRO A 138 5.75 -22.51 -13.17
CA PRO A 138 7.07 -23.16 -13.15
C PRO A 138 8.23 -22.19 -13.43
N LEU A 139 8.00 -21.06 -14.12
CA LEU A 139 9.03 -20.03 -14.31
C LEU A 139 9.35 -19.33 -12.99
N ALA A 140 8.34 -18.94 -12.21
CA ALA A 140 8.54 -18.32 -10.91
C ALA A 140 9.28 -19.25 -9.93
N GLU A 141 8.96 -20.55 -9.97
CA GLU A 141 9.68 -21.58 -9.20
C GLU A 141 11.16 -21.73 -9.61
N GLU A 142 11.46 -21.64 -10.91
CA GLU A 142 12.84 -21.67 -11.42
C GLU A 142 13.61 -20.40 -11.00
N LEU A 143 13.01 -19.23 -11.21
CA LEU A 143 13.61 -17.94 -10.87
C LEU A 143 13.81 -17.76 -9.37
N GLY A 144 12.91 -18.28 -8.54
CA GLY A 144 13.00 -18.23 -7.08
C GLY A 144 14.13 -19.08 -6.49
N LYS A 145 14.83 -19.89 -7.30
CA LYS A 145 16.04 -20.64 -6.88
C LYS A 145 17.33 -19.86 -7.12
N ASP A 146 17.29 -18.84 -7.98
CA ASP A 146 18.45 -18.02 -8.30
C ASP A 146 18.50 -16.79 -7.38
N PRO A 147 19.49 -16.70 -6.48
CA PRO A 147 19.54 -15.66 -5.47
C PRO A 147 19.75 -14.26 -6.06
N ARG A 148 20.17 -14.12 -7.32
CA ARG A 148 20.25 -12.82 -8.03
C ARG A 148 18.88 -12.18 -8.24
N ASN A 149 17.82 -12.98 -8.26
CA ASN A 149 16.45 -12.50 -8.45
C ASN A 149 15.80 -12.03 -7.15
N LEU A 150 16.42 -12.25 -6.00
CA LEU A 150 15.79 -12.10 -4.69
C LEU A 150 16.49 -11.03 -3.86
N MET A 151 15.70 -10.28 -3.10
CA MET A 151 16.16 -9.40 -2.04
C MET A 151 16.58 -10.20 -0.82
N TRP A 152 17.63 -9.77 -0.13
CA TRP A 152 18.20 -10.49 1.00
C TRP A 152 18.02 -9.71 2.31
N LEU A 153 17.88 -10.45 3.41
CA LEU A 153 18.05 -9.91 4.75
C LEU A 153 19.54 -9.79 5.07
N SER A 154 19.85 -9.14 6.19
CA SER A 154 21.21 -8.92 6.67
C SER A 154 22.00 -10.19 7.03
N ASP A 155 21.33 -11.35 7.14
CA ASP A 155 21.98 -12.65 7.34
C ASP A 155 22.47 -13.28 6.02
N GLY A 156 22.30 -12.59 4.89
CA GLY A 156 22.71 -13.05 3.57
C GLY A 156 21.70 -13.97 2.89
N MET A 157 20.49 -14.13 3.44
CA MET A 157 19.46 -15.02 2.89
C MET A 157 18.19 -14.25 2.50
N PRO A 158 17.49 -14.66 1.43
CA PRO A 158 16.14 -14.16 1.15
C PRO A 158 15.16 -14.52 2.28
N PRO A 159 14.24 -13.62 2.66
CA PRO A 159 13.20 -13.96 3.62
C PRO A 159 12.27 -15.05 3.07
N GLN A 160 11.91 -16.02 3.92
CA GLN A 160 10.85 -17.00 3.62
C GLN A 160 9.52 -16.41 4.02
N LEU A 161 8.58 -16.33 3.07
CA LEU A 161 7.38 -15.53 3.23
C LEU A 161 6.16 -16.26 2.67
N GLY A 162 5.04 -16.05 3.34
CA GLY A 162 3.70 -16.39 2.88
C GLY A 162 2.78 -15.18 2.94
N TYR A 163 1.57 -15.34 2.41
CA TYR A 163 0.45 -14.44 2.60
C TYR A 163 -0.86 -15.22 2.44
N PHE A 164 -1.66 -15.32 3.51
CA PHE A 164 -2.89 -16.15 3.56
C PHE A 164 -2.72 -17.60 3.07
N GLY A 165 -1.55 -18.21 3.31
CA GLY A 165 -1.24 -19.56 2.87
C GLY A 165 -0.72 -19.67 1.43
N TYR A 166 -0.61 -18.56 0.70
CA TYR A 166 0.07 -18.50 -0.59
C TYR A 166 1.55 -18.15 -0.40
N LYS A 167 2.43 -18.76 -1.20
CA LYS A 167 3.85 -18.42 -1.23
C LYS A 167 4.06 -17.09 -1.96
N ILE A 168 4.82 -16.19 -1.35
CA ILE A 168 5.30 -14.96 -2.00
C ILE A 168 6.83 -15.01 -2.16
N LEU A 169 7.37 -14.28 -3.14
CA LEU A 169 8.81 -14.26 -3.42
C LEU A 169 9.35 -12.84 -3.31
N PRO A 170 10.43 -12.61 -2.55
CA PRO A 170 10.97 -11.29 -2.31
C PRO A 170 11.83 -10.84 -3.50
N TYR A 171 11.23 -10.61 -4.66
CA TYR A 171 12.01 -10.29 -5.87
C TYR A 171 12.79 -8.98 -5.74
N THR A 172 13.97 -8.90 -6.37
CA THR A 172 14.81 -7.69 -6.36
C THR A 172 14.07 -6.48 -6.94
N LEU A 173 14.42 -5.30 -6.40
CA LEU A 173 14.01 -3.98 -6.89
C LEU A 173 15.09 -3.31 -7.77
N SER A 174 16.14 -4.05 -8.12
CA SER A 174 17.13 -3.57 -9.10
C SER A 174 16.49 -3.42 -10.48
N THR A 175 16.79 -2.33 -11.18
CA THR A 175 16.34 -2.08 -12.54
C THR A 175 17.20 -2.77 -13.60
N ASP A 176 18.28 -3.45 -13.21
CA ASP A 176 19.22 -4.11 -14.12
C ASP A 176 18.52 -5.17 -14.98
N PRO A 177 18.44 -4.98 -16.32
CA PRO A 177 17.77 -5.92 -17.22
C PRO A 177 18.54 -7.23 -17.41
N SER A 178 19.80 -7.31 -16.98
CA SER A 178 20.61 -8.54 -17.03
C SER A 178 20.21 -9.55 -15.94
N ILE A 179 19.51 -9.11 -14.90
CA ILE A 179 18.99 -10.00 -13.86
C ILE A 179 17.87 -10.88 -14.47
N PRO A 180 17.94 -12.22 -14.31
CA PRO A 180 17.03 -13.14 -15.01
C PRO A 180 15.54 -12.82 -14.84
N VAL A 181 15.08 -12.47 -13.63
CA VAL A 181 13.66 -12.14 -13.41
C VAL A 181 13.22 -10.90 -14.20
N ASN A 182 14.06 -9.89 -14.30
CA ASN A 182 13.76 -8.65 -15.02
C ASN A 182 13.67 -8.87 -16.53
N LYS A 183 14.51 -9.74 -17.10
CA LYS A 183 14.41 -10.14 -18.50
C LYS A 183 12.98 -10.62 -18.84
N TYR A 184 12.40 -11.48 -17.99
CA TYR A 184 11.06 -12.03 -18.23
C TYR A 184 9.96 -11.00 -17.94
N ARG A 185 10.05 -10.26 -16.82
CA ARG A 185 9.08 -9.21 -16.49
C ARG A 185 8.97 -8.15 -17.58
N TYR A 186 10.11 -7.64 -18.06
CA TYR A 186 10.13 -6.60 -19.07
C TYR A 186 9.64 -7.12 -20.43
N ALA A 187 10.06 -8.31 -20.85
CA ALA A 187 9.59 -8.89 -22.10
C ALA A 187 8.08 -9.17 -22.09
N ALA A 188 7.53 -9.65 -20.96
CA ALA A 188 6.09 -9.86 -20.80
C ALA A 188 5.30 -8.53 -20.82
N LEU A 189 5.78 -7.50 -20.10
CA LEU A 189 5.18 -6.15 -20.13
C LEU A 189 5.11 -5.63 -21.56
N GLU A 190 6.24 -5.64 -22.28
CA GLU A 190 6.35 -5.13 -23.65
C GLU A 190 5.47 -5.94 -24.62
N TYR A 191 5.40 -7.26 -24.45
CA TYR A 191 4.53 -8.13 -25.25
C TYR A 191 3.05 -7.83 -25.02
N ILE A 192 2.60 -7.74 -23.76
CA ILE A 192 1.21 -7.41 -23.43
C ILE A 192 0.85 -6.01 -23.93
N ALA A 193 1.69 -5.02 -23.70
CA ALA A 193 1.50 -3.66 -24.21
C ALA A 193 1.31 -3.65 -25.74
N GLY A 194 2.16 -4.39 -26.47
CA GLY A 194 2.02 -4.55 -27.92
C GLY A 194 0.70 -5.22 -28.32
N LYS A 195 0.27 -6.25 -27.61
CA LYS A 195 -0.98 -6.97 -27.89
C LYS A 195 -2.23 -6.17 -27.54
N LEU A 196 -2.21 -5.34 -26.51
CA LEU A 196 -3.35 -4.46 -26.19
C LEU A 196 -3.66 -3.50 -27.34
N ARG A 197 -2.64 -3.06 -28.07
CA ARG A 197 -2.79 -2.17 -29.24
C ARG A 197 -3.39 -2.86 -30.47
N THR A 198 -3.42 -4.19 -30.50
CA THR A 198 -4.05 -4.96 -31.59
C THR A 198 -5.52 -5.25 -31.34
N LEU A 199 -6.04 -4.92 -30.15
CA LEU A 199 -7.46 -5.02 -29.86
C LEU A 199 -8.27 -4.09 -30.77
N PRO A 200 -9.53 -4.40 -31.08
CA PRO A 200 -10.43 -3.45 -31.74
C PRO A 200 -10.49 -2.13 -30.97
N LYS A 201 -10.66 -1.00 -31.68
CA LYS A 201 -10.67 0.35 -31.08
C LYS A 201 -11.65 0.47 -29.91
N GLU A 202 -12.87 -0.05 -30.06
CA GLU A 202 -13.89 -0.08 -29.01
C GLU A 202 -13.46 -0.87 -27.75
N ALA A 203 -12.60 -1.88 -27.89
CA ALA A 203 -12.06 -2.62 -26.76
C ALA A 203 -10.92 -1.84 -26.08
N GLN A 204 -10.08 -1.15 -26.86
CA GLN A 204 -9.03 -0.28 -26.31
C GLN A 204 -9.62 0.92 -25.54
N GLU A 205 -10.72 1.49 -26.02
CA GLU A 205 -11.42 2.61 -25.38
C GLU A 205 -12.03 2.23 -24.03
N ARG A 206 -12.42 0.96 -23.84
CA ARG A 206 -12.92 0.43 -22.56
C ARG A 206 -11.84 0.17 -21.51
N ILE A 207 -10.56 0.20 -21.88
CA ILE A 207 -9.47 0.11 -20.90
C ILE A 207 -9.39 1.43 -20.14
N VAL A 208 -9.78 1.42 -18.87
CA VAL A 208 -9.84 2.59 -17.99
C VAL A 208 -8.46 2.91 -17.41
N ALA A 209 -7.74 1.86 -17.01
CA ALA A 209 -6.45 1.96 -16.36
C ALA A 209 -5.62 0.68 -16.59
N VAL A 210 -4.30 0.86 -16.49
CA VAL A 210 -3.29 -0.18 -16.42
C VAL A 210 -2.45 0.09 -15.17
N ASN A 211 -2.69 -0.70 -14.13
CA ASN A 211 -1.93 -0.69 -12.88
C ASN A 211 -0.61 -1.43 -13.11
N LEU A 212 0.50 -0.76 -12.82
CA LEU A 212 1.84 -1.27 -13.03
C LEU A 212 2.38 -1.97 -11.78
N VAL A 213 3.04 -3.10 -12.01
CA VAL A 213 3.86 -3.90 -11.07
C VAL A 213 3.08 -4.55 -9.94
N GLY A 214 2.26 -3.81 -9.21
CA GLY A 214 1.61 -4.27 -7.98
C GLY A 214 2.12 -3.52 -6.76
N GLU A 215 1.80 -4.02 -5.56
CA GLU A 215 2.13 -3.40 -4.28
C GLU A 215 3.65 -3.43 -4.06
N LEU A 216 4.35 -2.44 -4.62
CA LEU A 216 5.81 -2.44 -4.70
C LEU A 216 6.42 -1.84 -3.44
N HIS A 217 7.19 -2.65 -2.73
CA HIS A 217 7.91 -2.25 -1.53
C HIS A 217 9.05 -3.22 -1.21
N HIS A 218 9.91 -2.84 -0.27
CA HIS A 218 10.87 -3.78 0.32
C HIS A 218 10.18 -4.84 1.18
N MET A 219 10.79 -6.02 1.30
CA MET A 219 10.28 -7.09 2.13
C MET A 219 10.92 -7.09 3.52
N PHE A 220 10.27 -7.79 4.43
CA PHE A 220 10.68 -7.97 5.82
C PHE A 220 10.12 -9.30 6.34
N PRO A 221 10.71 -9.90 7.38
CA PRO A 221 10.19 -11.14 7.96
C PRO A 221 8.77 -10.97 8.49
N ASP A 222 7.98 -12.06 8.51
CA ASP A 222 6.63 -12.07 9.10
C ASP A 222 5.65 -11.08 8.43
N PHE A 223 5.84 -10.83 7.11
CA PHE A 223 5.00 -9.95 6.29
C PHE A 223 3.49 -10.23 6.46
N GLU A 224 3.11 -11.50 6.53
CA GLU A 224 1.71 -11.94 6.67
C GLU A 224 1.05 -11.59 8.01
N ASN A 225 1.80 -11.50 9.10
CA ASN A 225 1.23 -11.29 10.44
C ASN A 225 1.59 -9.94 11.07
N GLY A 226 2.51 -9.16 10.49
CA GLY A 226 3.08 -8.03 11.23
C GLY A 226 3.59 -6.87 10.38
N MET A 227 2.71 -5.90 10.10
CA MET A 227 3.10 -4.57 9.61
C MET A 227 3.38 -3.57 10.76
N GLY A 228 3.22 -4.00 12.02
CA GLY A 228 3.26 -3.15 13.20
C GLY A 228 4.65 -2.70 13.64
N LEU A 229 4.69 -1.71 14.54
CA LEU A 229 5.92 -1.22 15.16
C LEU A 229 6.48 -2.21 16.19
N LYS A 230 7.39 -3.08 15.75
CA LYS A 230 8.25 -3.91 16.61
C LYS A 230 9.62 -3.21 16.73
N GLN A 231 10.31 -3.36 17.86
CA GLN A 231 11.65 -2.75 18.06
C GLN A 231 12.71 -3.45 17.18
N ASP A 232 12.63 -4.78 17.10
CA ASP A 232 13.50 -5.62 16.30
C ASP A 232 13.01 -5.70 14.86
N VAL A 233 13.29 -4.66 14.08
CA VAL A 233 12.97 -4.66 12.65
C VAL A 233 14.12 -5.23 11.84
N ARG A 234 13.75 -6.05 10.85
CA ARG A 234 14.65 -6.49 9.80
C ARG A 234 14.02 -6.09 8.48
N VAL A 235 14.85 -5.61 7.56
CA VAL A 235 14.41 -5.14 6.25
C VAL A 235 15.25 -5.79 5.17
N THR A 236 14.76 -5.78 3.93
CA THR A 236 15.60 -5.94 2.74
C THR A 236 15.95 -4.56 2.18
N ASP A 237 16.93 -4.38 1.30
CA ASP A 237 17.72 -5.39 0.58
C ASP A 237 19.21 -5.29 0.88
N TYR A 238 19.75 -6.32 1.54
CA TYR A 238 21.18 -6.47 1.84
C TYR A 238 21.92 -7.36 0.84
N SER A 239 21.34 -7.60 -0.35
CA SER A 239 22.06 -8.26 -1.44
C SER A 239 23.37 -7.50 -1.76
N PRO A 240 24.44 -8.18 -2.22
CA PRO A 240 25.72 -7.52 -2.52
C PRO A 240 25.57 -6.33 -3.48
N ALA A 241 24.68 -6.45 -4.47
CA ALA A 241 24.39 -5.39 -5.42
C ALA A 241 23.73 -4.17 -4.75
N SER A 242 22.76 -4.39 -3.86
CA SER A 242 22.09 -3.31 -3.14
C SER A 242 23.03 -2.56 -2.19
N VAL A 243 23.90 -3.29 -1.46
CA VAL A 243 24.91 -2.69 -0.57
C VAL A 243 25.94 -1.87 -1.36
N ALA A 244 26.38 -2.36 -2.52
CA ALA A 244 27.25 -1.59 -3.42
C ALA A 244 26.54 -0.34 -3.99
N GLY A 245 25.26 -0.46 -4.33
CA GLY A 245 24.43 0.66 -4.77
C GLY A 245 24.28 1.74 -3.70
N PHE A 246 24.12 1.36 -2.43
CA PHE A 246 24.08 2.32 -1.32
C PHE A 246 25.37 3.12 -1.17
N LYS A 247 26.54 2.47 -1.29
CA LYS A 247 27.83 3.16 -1.27
C LYS A 247 27.98 4.15 -2.43
N THR A 248 27.48 3.76 -3.60
CA THR A 248 27.42 4.65 -4.77
C THR A 248 26.48 5.84 -4.54
N TRP A 249 25.32 5.59 -3.94
CA TRP A 249 24.36 6.62 -3.58
C TRP A 249 24.92 7.60 -2.54
N LEU A 250 25.64 7.11 -1.53
CA LEU A 250 26.34 7.95 -0.54
C LEU A 250 27.39 8.84 -1.21
N ARG A 251 28.17 8.28 -2.15
CA ARG A 251 29.14 9.04 -2.93
C ARG A 251 28.48 10.16 -3.73
N ALA A 252 27.32 9.91 -4.33
CA ALA A 252 26.53 10.92 -5.03
C ALA A 252 25.93 11.98 -4.07
N LYS A 253 25.41 11.56 -2.92
CA LYS A 253 24.77 12.45 -1.93
C LYS A 253 25.75 13.39 -1.25
N TYR A 254 26.92 12.89 -0.85
CA TYR A 254 27.89 13.65 -0.05
C TYR A 254 29.05 14.21 -0.86
N GLY A 255 29.40 13.60 -1.99
CA GLY A 255 30.56 13.97 -2.81
C GLY A 255 31.90 13.56 -2.20
N THR A 256 32.16 13.92 -0.93
CA THR A 256 33.43 13.62 -0.24
C THR A 256 33.24 13.00 1.14
N MET A 257 34.29 12.35 1.66
CA MET A 257 34.28 11.76 3.00
C MET A 257 34.21 12.81 4.10
N GLU A 258 34.80 14.00 3.89
CA GLU A 258 34.71 15.12 4.83
C GLU A 258 33.27 15.62 4.95
N ALA A 259 32.53 15.69 3.84
CA ALA A 259 31.13 16.09 3.84
C ALA A 259 30.24 15.06 4.56
N LEU A 260 30.43 13.76 4.29
CA LEU A 260 29.76 12.68 5.01
C LEU A 260 30.06 12.74 6.51
N SER A 261 31.34 12.87 6.86
CA SER A 261 31.78 12.92 8.25
C SER A 261 31.20 14.11 9.00
N LYS A 262 31.24 15.30 8.39
CA LYS A 262 30.66 16.52 8.98
C LYS A 262 29.16 16.40 9.21
N ARG A 263 28.45 15.69 8.33
CA ARG A 263 26.99 15.52 8.41
C ARG A 263 26.57 14.43 9.39
N THR A 264 27.32 13.35 9.49
CA THR A 264 26.95 12.15 10.28
C THR A 264 27.68 12.08 11.63
N SER A 265 28.79 12.80 11.78
CA SER A 265 29.78 12.64 12.85
C SER A 265 30.32 11.21 12.96
N LEU A 266 30.39 10.50 11.83
CA LEU A 266 31.02 9.18 11.69
C LEU A 266 32.28 9.32 10.83
N GLN A 267 33.25 8.44 11.03
CA GLN A 267 34.55 8.49 10.35
C GLN A 267 34.82 7.15 9.66
N TYR A 268 35.18 7.20 8.38
CA TYR A 268 35.55 6.05 7.55
C TYR A 268 36.66 6.50 6.59
N ALA A 269 37.55 5.60 6.16
CA ALA A 269 38.64 5.99 5.25
C ALA A 269 38.15 6.21 3.81
N SER A 270 37.05 5.55 3.42
CA SER A 270 36.43 5.70 2.09
C SER A 270 34.94 5.33 2.13
N PHE A 271 34.20 5.65 1.07
CA PHE A 271 32.80 5.23 0.92
C PHE A 271 32.66 3.70 0.90
N ASP A 272 33.70 2.98 0.47
CA ASP A 272 33.66 1.52 0.37
C ASP A 272 33.72 0.84 1.75
N GLU A 273 34.15 1.57 2.79
CA GLU A 273 34.15 1.11 4.18
C GLU A 273 32.87 1.46 4.95
N VAL A 274 31.99 2.28 4.39
CA VAL A 274 30.73 2.64 5.06
C VAL A 274 29.81 1.42 5.10
N PRO A 275 29.35 0.98 6.29
CA PRO A 275 28.45 -0.16 6.40
C PRO A 275 27.04 0.22 5.95
N ALA A 276 26.32 -0.73 5.36
CA ALA A 276 24.87 -0.69 5.37
C ALA A 276 24.42 -1.01 6.82
N PRO A 277 23.71 -0.11 7.52
CA PRO A 277 23.30 -0.35 8.90
C PRO A 277 22.37 -1.55 9.00
N ALA A 278 22.66 -2.51 9.88
CA ALA A 278 21.97 -3.80 9.91
C ALA A 278 21.90 -4.47 11.29
N LYS A 279 22.59 -3.91 12.30
CA LYS A 279 22.81 -4.55 13.61
C LYS A 279 22.05 -3.83 14.71
N ASP A 280 21.45 -4.56 15.65
CA ASP A 280 20.85 -3.94 16.83
C ASP A 280 21.91 -3.82 17.91
N ILE A 281 22.23 -2.60 18.36
CA ILE A 281 23.26 -2.33 19.37
C ILE A 281 22.99 -3.02 20.72
N ARG A 282 21.73 -3.41 20.96
CA ARG A 282 21.31 -4.14 22.16
C ARG A 282 21.66 -5.63 22.12
N LYS A 283 21.90 -6.17 20.93
CA LYS A 283 22.09 -7.61 20.68
C LYS A 283 23.44 -7.93 20.07
N ASP A 284 23.92 -7.03 19.22
CA ASP A 284 25.09 -7.21 18.39
C ASP A 284 26.22 -6.30 18.82
N LYS A 285 27.45 -6.83 18.75
CA LYS A 285 28.65 -6.00 18.90
C LYS A 285 28.87 -5.18 17.63
N LEU A 286 28.94 -3.86 17.79
CA LEU A 286 29.24 -2.93 16.70
C LEU A 286 30.75 -2.71 16.58
N GLN A 287 31.26 -2.68 15.35
CA GLN A 287 32.60 -2.20 15.01
C GLN A 287 32.63 -0.68 14.85
N SER A 288 31.53 -0.12 14.33
CA SER A 288 31.29 1.32 14.30
C SER A 288 29.83 1.59 14.64
N PHE A 289 29.53 2.74 15.25
CA PHE A 289 28.14 3.11 15.57
C PHE A 289 27.24 3.15 14.31
N GLY A 290 27.83 3.42 13.14
CA GLY A 290 27.09 3.45 11.87
C GLY A 290 26.50 2.11 11.45
N GLU A 291 26.90 0.98 12.04
CA GLU A 291 26.28 -0.31 11.80
C GLU A 291 24.90 -0.45 12.45
N HIS A 292 24.53 0.44 13.38
CA HIS A 292 23.31 0.29 14.16
C HIS A 292 22.04 0.52 13.33
N TYR A 293 21.10 -0.41 13.40
CA TYR A 293 19.77 -0.32 12.81
C TYR A 293 18.72 -0.92 13.76
N ASP A 294 17.63 -0.19 13.98
CA ASP A 294 16.40 -0.62 14.66
C ASP A 294 15.22 0.21 14.13
N ALA A 295 14.03 0.04 14.71
CA ALA A 295 12.79 0.70 14.26
C ALA A 295 12.80 2.23 14.38
N TYR A 296 13.76 2.79 15.11
CA TYR A 296 13.85 4.22 15.43
C TYR A 296 15.21 4.81 15.05
N ALA A 297 16.19 3.99 14.64
CA ALA A 297 17.57 4.39 14.41
C ALA A 297 17.71 5.51 13.37
N ASP A 298 16.74 5.69 12.47
CA ASP A 298 16.68 6.79 11.52
C ASP A 298 16.33 8.15 12.16
N GLY A 299 16.06 8.19 13.46
CA GLY A 299 15.75 9.41 14.20
C GLY A 299 14.27 9.74 14.29
N VAL A 300 13.38 8.84 13.88
CA VAL A 300 11.92 9.02 13.99
C VAL A 300 11.37 8.17 15.13
N LEU A 301 10.62 8.81 16.03
CA LEU A 301 9.87 8.16 17.10
C LEU A 301 8.37 8.31 16.85
N PRO A 302 7.68 7.23 16.44
CA PRO A 302 6.23 7.20 16.42
C PRO A 302 5.64 7.34 17.83
N ILE A 303 4.76 8.31 18.01
CA ILE A 303 4.01 8.54 19.25
C ILE A 303 2.53 8.53 18.90
N GLY A 304 1.80 7.53 19.39
CA GLY A 304 0.47 7.26 18.85
C GLY A 304 -0.32 6.19 19.57
N GLY A 305 -1.56 6.03 19.13
CA GLY A 305 -2.52 5.12 19.71
C GLY A 305 -3.85 5.13 18.96
N TRP A 306 -4.94 4.91 19.70
CA TRP A 306 -6.31 5.06 19.21
C TRP A 306 -7.18 5.84 20.20
N LEU A 307 -8.13 6.60 19.65
CA LEU A 307 -9.09 7.46 20.31
C LEU A 307 -10.47 7.28 19.67
N TRP A 308 -11.41 6.75 20.44
CA TRP A 308 -12.83 6.75 20.12
C TRP A 308 -13.49 7.98 20.72
N ASP A 309 -13.93 8.92 19.88
CA ASP A 309 -14.62 10.15 20.27
C ASP A 309 -15.93 10.30 19.47
N PRO A 310 -16.98 9.53 19.80
CA PRO A 310 -18.21 9.50 19.02
C PRO A 310 -18.99 10.82 19.04
N LYS A 311 -18.75 11.69 20.03
CA LYS A 311 -19.39 12.99 20.17
C LYS A 311 -18.56 14.12 19.54
N GLN A 312 -17.39 13.81 18.97
CA GLN A 312 -16.45 14.79 18.42
C GLN A 312 -16.16 15.94 19.41
N ALA A 313 -15.98 15.58 20.69
CA ALA A 313 -15.74 16.54 21.76
C ALA A 313 -14.30 17.10 21.75
N ILE A 314 -13.37 16.38 21.13
CA ILE A 314 -11.96 16.77 20.99
C ILE A 314 -11.74 17.48 19.66
N LYS A 315 -11.32 18.74 19.75
CA LYS A 315 -11.00 19.61 18.62
C LYS A 315 -9.67 19.25 17.95
N ARG A 316 -8.66 18.92 18.76
CA ARG A 316 -7.32 18.54 18.28
C ARG A 316 -6.49 17.84 19.35
N LEU A 317 -5.49 17.10 18.89
CA LEU A 317 -4.41 16.55 19.72
C LEU A 317 -3.08 17.28 19.48
N ALA A 318 -2.32 17.52 20.55
CA ALA A 318 -1.00 18.15 20.47
C ALA A 318 0.03 17.32 21.24
N LEU A 319 1.23 17.20 20.66
CA LEU A 319 2.39 16.60 21.32
C LEU A 319 3.14 17.68 22.11
N TYR A 320 3.48 17.36 23.35
CA TYR A 320 4.44 18.09 24.15
C TYR A 320 5.64 17.20 24.46
N ILE A 321 6.85 17.72 24.25
CA ILE A 321 8.12 17.11 24.67
C ILE A 321 8.75 18.00 25.72
N ASP A 322 9.04 17.43 26.89
CA ASP A 322 9.63 18.14 28.02
C ASP A 322 8.85 19.41 28.44
N GLY A 323 7.51 19.36 28.31
CA GLY A 323 6.61 20.47 28.58
C GLY A 323 6.52 21.53 27.49
N LYS A 324 7.23 21.38 26.36
CA LYS A 324 7.16 22.29 25.19
C LYS A 324 6.32 21.67 24.09
N GLN A 325 5.46 22.46 23.47
CA GLN A 325 4.67 21.97 22.33
C GLN A 325 5.61 21.63 21.17
N ALA A 326 5.55 20.40 20.69
CA ALA A 326 6.43 19.85 19.66
C ALA A 326 5.72 19.64 18.32
N GLY A 327 4.39 19.48 18.30
CA GLY A 327 3.64 19.32 17.06
C GLY A 327 2.15 19.05 17.25
N THR A 328 1.42 19.04 16.14
CA THR A 328 0.01 18.61 16.07
C THR A 328 -0.03 17.13 15.72
N VAL A 329 -0.85 16.37 16.44
CA VAL A 329 -0.96 14.92 16.26
C VAL A 329 -2.05 14.64 15.24
N SER A 330 -1.74 13.81 14.23
CA SER A 330 -2.74 13.40 13.23
C SER A 330 -3.78 12.51 13.89
N GLN A 331 -5.04 12.66 13.48
CA GLN A 331 -6.18 11.89 13.96
C GLN A 331 -6.90 11.25 12.76
N GLN A 332 -7.89 10.39 13.05
CA GLN A 332 -8.73 9.73 12.04
C GLN A 332 -7.96 8.75 11.14
N LEU A 333 -6.87 8.19 11.67
CA LEU A 333 -6.10 7.14 11.02
C LEU A 333 -6.84 5.79 11.17
N ASN A 334 -6.61 4.89 10.22
CA ASN A 334 -7.17 3.55 10.22
C ASN A 334 -6.63 2.71 11.39
N ARG A 335 -7.55 2.11 12.14
CA ARG A 335 -7.35 1.12 13.21
C ARG A 335 -8.45 0.08 13.15
N LEU A 336 -8.45 -0.65 12.02
CA LEU A 336 -9.39 -1.73 11.78
C LEU A 336 -9.27 -2.85 12.82
N ASP A 337 -8.07 -3.09 13.36
CA ASP A 337 -7.83 -3.99 14.49
C ASP A 337 -8.68 -3.62 15.71
N VAL A 338 -8.72 -2.33 16.08
CA VAL A 338 -9.51 -1.82 17.20
C VAL A 338 -11.01 -1.95 16.91
N TYR A 339 -11.41 -1.58 15.70
CA TYR A 339 -12.79 -1.73 15.25
C TYR A 339 -13.26 -3.19 15.32
N ARG A 340 -12.42 -4.16 14.93
CA ARG A 340 -12.75 -5.59 15.01
C ARG A 340 -12.80 -6.09 16.46
N ALA A 341 -11.91 -5.59 17.33
CA ALA A 341 -11.74 -6.10 18.69
C ALA A 341 -12.72 -5.52 19.72
N VAL A 342 -13.22 -4.31 19.52
CA VAL A 342 -14.04 -3.59 20.52
C VAL A 342 -15.44 -3.33 19.99
N GLU A 343 -16.45 -4.01 20.52
CA GLU A 343 -17.84 -4.00 20.01
C GLU A 343 -18.39 -2.57 19.84
N GLU A 344 -18.23 -1.70 20.84
CA GLU A 344 -18.82 -0.35 20.86
C GLU A 344 -18.14 0.65 19.91
N ILE A 345 -16.98 0.32 19.35
CA ILE A 345 -16.29 1.16 18.37
C ILE A 345 -16.85 0.85 16.99
N THR A 346 -17.63 1.79 16.45
CA THR A 346 -18.39 1.60 15.20
C THR A 346 -17.70 2.21 13.97
N SER A 347 -16.54 2.83 14.12
CA SER A 347 -15.71 3.32 13.01
C SER A 347 -14.29 2.79 13.12
N ALA A 348 -13.66 2.49 11.98
CA ALA A 348 -12.25 2.12 11.92
C ALA A 348 -11.29 3.34 11.97
N ASN A 349 -11.78 4.57 11.90
CA ASN A 349 -10.94 5.79 11.89
C ASN A 349 -10.64 6.31 13.31
N THR A 350 -10.15 5.45 14.19
CA THR A 350 -9.85 5.81 15.59
C THR A 350 -8.37 6.11 15.85
N GLY A 351 -7.48 5.85 14.90
CA GLY A 351 -6.05 6.02 15.10
C GLY A 351 -5.63 7.49 15.25
N TYR A 352 -4.63 7.72 16.11
CA TYR A 352 -3.88 8.97 16.15
C TYR A 352 -2.38 8.69 16.19
N ARG A 353 -1.59 9.57 15.57
CA ARG A 353 -0.13 9.45 15.53
C ARG A 353 0.57 10.75 15.15
N ILE A 354 1.77 10.91 15.69
CA ILE A 354 2.79 11.82 15.17
C ILE A 354 4.12 11.06 15.06
N ASP A 355 4.80 11.24 13.94
CA ASP A 355 6.15 10.75 13.71
C ASP A 355 7.14 11.85 14.12
N TYR A 356 7.65 11.77 15.35
CA TYR A 356 8.47 12.82 15.95
C TYR A 356 9.96 12.63 15.61
N ASP A 357 10.57 13.62 14.95
CA ASP A 357 12.02 13.63 14.73
C ASP A 357 12.76 13.95 16.04
N TYR A 358 13.33 12.93 16.66
CA TYR A 358 14.06 13.04 17.92
C TYR A 358 15.55 13.31 17.71
N SER A 359 16.05 13.33 16.46
CA SER A 359 17.49 13.43 16.14
C SER A 359 18.16 14.69 16.71
N GLY A 360 17.38 15.75 16.98
CA GLY A 360 17.84 16.99 17.59
C GLY A 360 17.86 17.00 19.12
N LEU A 361 17.35 15.96 19.78
CA LEU A 361 17.34 15.87 21.25
C LEU A 361 18.73 15.53 21.80
N LYS A 362 19.05 16.09 22.96
CA LYS A 362 20.28 15.76 23.69
C LYS A 362 20.14 14.40 24.36
N PRO A 363 21.23 13.64 24.55
CA PRO A 363 21.17 12.41 25.33
C PRO A 363 20.59 12.64 26.74
N GLY A 364 19.68 11.77 27.17
CA GLY A 364 18.97 11.88 28.45
C GLY A 364 17.54 11.32 28.42
N LYS A 365 16.87 11.42 29.58
CA LYS A 365 15.45 11.10 29.72
C LYS A 365 14.58 12.26 29.22
N HIS A 366 13.53 11.91 28.50
CA HIS A 366 12.53 12.84 27.94
C HIS A 366 11.12 12.34 28.25
N LEU A 367 10.16 13.28 28.31
CA LEU A 367 8.75 12.97 28.50
C LEU A 367 7.93 13.46 27.32
N ALA A 368 7.24 12.54 26.66
CA ALA A 368 6.20 12.82 25.67
C ALA A 368 4.82 12.84 26.34
N GLN A 369 4.03 13.88 26.09
CA GLN A 369 2.65 13.99 26.53
C GLN A 369 1.75 14.31 25.33
N ILE A 370 0.72 13.49 25.12
CA ILE A 370 -0.36 13.77 24.18
C ILE A 370 -1.46 14.49 24.92
N VAL A 371 -1.72 15.74 24.51
CA VAL A 371 -2.71 16.62 25.14
C VAL A 371 -3.89 16.78 24.20
N ALA A 372 -5.07 16.43 24.69
CA ALA A 372 -6.32 16.71 24.02
C ALA A 372 -6.78 18.14 24.34
N VAL A 373 -7.20 18.86 23.30
CA VAL A 373 -7.87 20.15 23.41
C VAL A 373 -9.33 19.95 23.02
N SER A 374 -10.26 20.15 23.95
CA SER A 374 -11.70 20.03 23.70
C SER A 374 -12.27 21.25 22.98
N ASN A 375 -13.52 21.15 22.51
CA ASN A 375 -14.20 22.25 21.81
C ASN A 375 -14.39 23.52 22.67
N ASP A 376 -14.37 23.38 24.00
CA ASP A 376 -14.35 24.48 24.98
C ASP A 376 -12.91 24.97 25.33
N ASP A 377 -11.93 24.63 24.48
CA ASP A 377 -10.50 24.95 24.56
C ASP A 377 -9.78 24.50 25.86
N HIS A 378 -10.39 23.63 26.66
CA HIS A 378 -9.73 23.04 27.81
C HIS A 378 -8.72 21.96 27.41
N LYS A 379 -7.65 21.85 28.20
CA LYS A 379 -6.58 20.85 28.00
C LYS A 379 -6.73 19.70 28.98
N SER A 380 -6.58 18.48 28.47
CA SER A 380 -6.54 17.25 29.27
C SER A 380 -5.48 16.30 28.74
N LEU A 381 -4.91 15.48 29.63
CA LEU A 381 -3.91 14.48 29.27
C LEU A 381 -4.59 13.26 28.65
N LEU A 382 -4.24 12.96 27.41
CA LEU A 382 -4.68 11.74 26.72
C LEU A 382 -3.77 10.56 27.06
N GLY A 383 -2.46 10.80 27.17
CA GLY A 383 -1.47 9.80 27.54
C GLY A 383 -0.07 10.41 27.61
N GLU A 384 0.84 9.74 28.32
CA GLU A 384 2.24 10.15 28.40
C GLU A 384 3.20 8.95 28.43
N ARG A 385 4.42 9.17 27.93
CA ARG A 385 5.50 8.18 27.87
C ARG A 385 6.84 8.84 28.13
N GLU A 386 7.59 8.28 29.07
CA GLU A 386 9.03 8.56 29.17
C GLU A 386 9.79 7.73 28.13
N PHE A 387 10.81 8.33 27.52
CA PHE A 387 11.75 7.68 26.61
C PHE A 387 13.16 8.22 26.83
N VAL A 388 14.16 7.54 26.29
CA VAL A 388 15.58 7.80 26.58
C VAL A 388 16.35 7.93 25.27
N VAL A 389 16.97 9.09 25.05
CA VAL A 389 17.96 9.25 23.98
C VAL A 389 19.32 8.84 24.54
N VAL A 390 19.89 7.78 23.98
CA VAL A 390 21.14 7.18 24.47
C VAL A 390 22.32 7.76 23.68
N PRO A 391 23.41 8.19 24.34
CA PRO A 391 24.58 8.67 23.60
C PRO A 391 25.23 7.52 22.82
N ARG A 392 25.84 7.84 21.67
CA ARG A 392 26.44 6.84 20.76
C ARG A 392 27.51 5.95 21.40
N ASN A 393 28.22 6.48 22.39
CA ASN A 393 29.22 5.75 23.17
C ASN A 393 28.62 4.94 24.33
N GLN A 394 27.29 4.88 24.46
CA GLN A 394 26.55 4.20 25.52
C GLN A 394 26.95 4.61 26.95
N SER A 395 27.55 5.80 27.10
CA SER A 395 27.89 6.34 28.42
C SER A 395 26.63 6.56 29.28
N ALA A 396 26.83 6.55 30.60
CA ALA A 396 25.74 6.71 31.56
C ALA A 396 24.96 8.01 31.32
N ILE A 397 23.65 7.91 31.30
CA ILE A 397 22.74 9.04 31.22
C ILE A 397 22.49 9.64 32.60
N GLY A 398 22.32 10.97 32.66
CA GLY A 398 21.97 11.64 33.91
C GLY A 398 20.63 11.18 34.48
N SER A 399 20.49 11.18 35.80
CA SER A 399 19.28 10.76 36.53
C SER A 399 18.18 11.84 36.60
N ARG A 400 18.36 12.97 35.92
CA ARG A 400 17.43 14.11 35.96
C ARG A 400 16.07 13.69 35.40
N ALA A 401 15.02 13.90 36.20
CA ALA A 401 13.65 13.69 35.74
C ALA A 401 13.30 14.65 34.58
N PRO A 402 12.64 14.16 33.52
CA PRO A 402 12.19 15.01 32.43
C PRO A 402 11.14 16.02 32.93
N ARG A 403 11.03 17.15 32.23
CA ARG A 403 9.99 18.15 32.53
C ARG A 403 8.69 17.75 31.86
N GLY A 404 7.56 18.21 32.38
CA GLY A 404 6.24 17.95 31.79
C GLY A 404 5.25 19.05 32.16
N LEU A 405 4.18 19.14 31.38
CA LEU A 405 2.99 19.87 31.81
C LEU A 405 2.43 19.22 33.07
N ARG A 406 2.00 20.04 34.02
CA ARG A 406 1.45 19.61 35.31
C ARG A 406 -0.04 19.91 35.39
N ASN A 407 -0.72 19.25 36.32
CA ASN A 407 -2.12 19.49 36.66
C ASN A 407 -3.11 19.33 35.47
N LEU A 408 -2.77 18.48 34.50
CA LEU A 408 -3.70 18.12 33.44
C LEU A 408 -4.65 17.03 33.96
N PRO A 409 -5.98 17.24 33.93
CA PRO A 409 -6.92 16.16 34.21
C PRO A 409 -6.81 15.09 33.12
N SER A 410 -7.09 13.83 33.47
CA SER A 410 -7.25 12.76 32.47
C SER A 410 -8.39 13.11 31.50
N ALA A 411 -8.16 12.90 30.20
CA ALA A 411 -9.13 13.17 29.16
C ALA A 411 -10.41 12.34 29.33
N GLU A 412 -10.31 11.06 29.68
CA GLU A 412 -11.46 10.17 29.92
C GLU A 412 -12.28 10.59 31.15
N LYS A 413 -11.61 11.13 32.18
CA LYS A 413 -12.33 11.70 33.35
C LYS A 413 -13.10 12.97 32.99
N ARG A 414 -12.56 13.81 32.10
CA ARG A 414 -13.20 15.05 31.66
C ARG A 414 -14.30 14.81 30.64
N LEU A 415 -14.10 13.83 29.75
CA LEU A 415 -14.98 13.51 28.64
C LEU A 415 -15.39 12.02 28.72
N PRO A 416 -16.36 11.64 29.55
CA PRO A 416 -16.68 10.23 29.82
C PRO A 416 -17.14 9.41 28.60
N SER A 417 -17.48 10.06 27.48
CA SER A 417 -17.87 9.40 26.23
C SER A 417 -16.70 8.96 25.36
N ILE A 418 -15.47 9.39 25.68
CA ILE A 418 -14.29 8.98 24.91
C ILE A 418 -13.73 7.68 25.47
N ARG A 419 -13.05 6.91 24.62
CA ARG A 419 -12.14 5.83 25.04
C ARG A 419 -10.82 5.99 24.32
N THR A 420 -9.71 5.77 25.00
CA THR A 420 -8.40 5.96 24.37
C THR A 420 -7.34 5.03 24.93
N TYR A 421 -6.35 4.71 24.11
CA TYR A 421 -5.14 4.06 24.57
C TYR A 421 -3.94 4.57 23.77
N MET A 422 -2.77 4.60 24.41
CA MET A 422 -1.51 5.01 23.80
C MET A 422 -0.63 3.77 23.60
N ASP A 423 -0.51 3.34 22.35
CA ASP A 423 0.21 2.11 21.99
C ASP A 423 1.73 2.30 22.06
N MET A 424 2.21 3.47 21.65
CA MET A 424 3.63 3.74 21.39
C MET A 424 4.05 5.15 21.81
N PRO A 425 5.32 5.33 22.22
CA PRO A 425 6.30 4.26 22.42
C PRO A 425 6.00 3.43 23.67
N LYS A 426 6.70 2.31 23.83
CA LYS A 426 6.71 1.58 25.10
C LYS A 426 7.32 2.46 26.21
N PRO A 427 6.93 2.28 27.48
CA PRO A 427 7.57 2.99 28.59
C PRO A 427 9.08 2.79 28.60
N LEU A 428 9.83 3.88 28.79
CA LEU A 428 11.30 3.90 28.83
C LEU A 428 11.96 3.39 27.55
N GLN A 429 11.32 3.58 26.39
CA GLN A 429 11.92 3.26 25.09
C GLN A 429 13.28 3.96 24.95
N ASP A 430 14.33 3.17 24.72
CA ASP A 430 15.67 3.64 24.42
C ASP A 430 15.83 3.89 22.92
N LEU A 431 16.52 4.97 22.57
CA LEU A 431 16.66 5.48 21.20
C LEU A 431 18.13 5.75 20.89
N TYR A 432 18.59 5.23 19.75
CA TYR A 432 19.98 5.29 19.32
C TYR A 432 20.04 5.88 17.91
N PHE A 433 20.12 7.20 17.81
CA PHE A 433 20.07 7.86 16.50
C PHE A 433 21.35 7.62 15.67
N ASN A 434 21.19 6.90 14.56
CA ASN A 434 22.19 6.67 13.51
C ASN A 434 21.80 7.39 12.21
N PRO A 435 22.50 8.48 11.83
CA PRO A 435 22.27 9.16 10.56
C PRO A 435 22.38 8.25 9.32
N LEU A 436 23.22 7.20 9.37
CA LEU A 436 23.31 6.25 8.25
C LEU A 436 22.07 5.35 8.13
N ALA A 437 21.35 5.09 9.21
CA ALA A 437 20.08 4.35 9.15
C ALA A 437 19.00 5.16 8.40
N ARG A 438 18.98 6.48 8.59
CA ARG A 438 18.16 7.41 7.80
C ARG A 438 18.55 7.38 6.33
N ASP A 439 19.85 7.50 6.04
CA ASP A 439 20.37 7.41 4.67
C ASP A 439 20.06 6.06 4.00
N TRP A 440 20.10 4.96 4.75
CA TRP A 440 19.75 3.63 4.26
C TRP A 440 18.27 3.52 3.91
N ASN A 441 17.38 4.03 4.77
CA ASN A 441 15.95 4.10 4.47
C ASN A 441 15.64 5.00 3.27
N ASP A 442 16.32 6.14 3.13
CA ASP A 442 16.20 7.02 1.95
C ASP A 442 16.62 6.28 0.67
N TYR A 443 17.76 5.58 0.68
CA TYR A 443 18.24 4.80 -0.46
C TYR A 443 17.26 3.68 -0.84
N ARG A 444 16.74 2.92 0.12
CA ARG A 444 15.69 1.91 -0.11
C ARG A 444 14.46 2.51 -0.80
N ALA A 445 14.02 3.70 -0.36
CA ALA A 445 12.92 4.40 -1.01
C ALA A 445 13.24 4.84 -2.44
N THR A 446 14.52 5.08 -2.79
CA THR A 446 14.91 5.31 -4.18
C THR A 446 14.82 4.05 -5.03
N GLN A 447 15.12 2.87 -4.48
CA GLN A 447 15.02 1.60 -5.22
C GLN A 447 13.57 1.33 -5.64
N VAL A 448 12.61 1.49 -4.71
CA VAL A 448 11.17 1.35 -5.00
C VAL A 448 10.73 2.34 -6.09
N TYR A 449 11.11 3.61 -5.96
CA TYR A 449 10.75 4.64 -6.94
C TYR A 449 11.34 4.36 -8.32
N SER A 450 12.63 4.07 -8.42
CA SER A 450 13.31 3.82 -9.69
C SER A 450 12.79 2.57 -10.40
N PHE A 451 12.39 1.54 -9.66
CA PHE A 451 11.82 0.34 -10.26
C PHE A 451 10.44 0.60 -10.88
N LEU A 452 9.56 1.32 -10.18
CA LEU A 452 8.27 1.74 -10.73
C LEU A 452 8.44 2.70 -11.92
N GLU A 453 9.41 3.60 -11.86
CA GLU A 453 9.76 4.51 -12.96
C GLU A 453 10.25 3.76 -14.20
N ASP A 454 11.07 2.72 -14.05
CA ASP A 454 11.54 1.89 -15.18
C ASP A 454 10.38 1.14 -15.85
N PHE A 455 9.49 0.53 -15.06
CA PHE A 455 8.27 -0.11 -15.60
C PHE A 455 7.37 0.88 -16.33
N HIS A 456 7.18 2.07 -15.75
CA HIS A 456 6.40 3.13 -16.38
C HIS A 456 7.00 3.57 -17.71
N ALA A 457 8.31 3.84 -17.75
CA ALA A 457 9.02 4.23 -18.97
C ALA A 457 8.94 3.14 -20.06
N ARG A 458 9.06 1.87 -19.68
CA ARG A 458 8.90 0.74 -20.62
C ARG A 458 7.47 0.62 -21.15
N ALA A 459 6.48 0.73 -20.29
CA ALA A 459 5.07 0.68 -20.67
C ALA A 459 4.72 1.81 -21.66
N LEU A 460 5.19 3.03 -21.40
CA LEU A 460 5.07 4.16 -22.32
C LEU A 460 5.73 3.87 -23.67
N LYS A 461 6.99 3.41 -23.65
CA LYS A 461 7.74 3.09 -24.87
C LYS A 461 7.07 1.97 -25.69
N ALA A 462 6.46 1.01 -25.03
CA ALA A 462 5.71 -0.07 -25.67
C ALA A 462 4.33 0.38 -26.21
N GLY A 463 3.92 1.61 -25.89
CA GLY A 463 2.75 2.29 -26.47
C GLY A 463 1.49 2.25 -25.60
N ILE A 464 1.61 1.99 -24.29
CA ILE A 464 0.50 2.22 -23.36
C ILE A 464 0.41 3.75 -23.11
N PRO A 465 -0.76 4.38 -23.29
CA PRO A 465 -0.90 5.82 -23.09
C PRO A 465 -0.64 6.25 -21.64
N ALA A 466 0.05 7.37 -21.45
CA ALA A 466 0.45 7.86 -20.12
C ALA A 466 -0.75 8.11 -19.20
N GLU A 467 -1.87 8.57 -19.76
CA GLU A 467 -3.10 8.82 -19.02
C GLU A 467 -3.78 7.54 -18.51
N LYS A 468 -3.36 6.36 -18.95
CA LYS A 468 -3.84 5.07 -18.49
C LYS A 468 -2.88 4.37 -17.54
N LEU A 469 -1.68 4.91 -17.28
CA LEU A 469 -0.69 4.27 -16.42
C LEU A 469 -0.83 4.72 -14.97
N TYR A 470 -1.16 3.76 -14.10
CA TYR A 470 -1.34 3.98 -12.67
C TYR A 470 -0.30 3.17 -11.89
N SER A 471 0.16 3.72 -10.76
CA SER A 471 0.83 2.92 -9.74
C SER A 471 -0.15 1.98 -9.02
N HIS A 472 0.36 1.07 -8.21
CA HIS A 472 -0.44 0.23 -7.31
C HIS A 472 0.25 0.22 -5.95
N GLN A 473 0.03 1.24 -5.11
CA GLN A 473 0.82 1.42 -3.90
C GLN A 473 0.00 1.36 -2.61
N ILE A 474 0.55 0.64 -1.63
CA ILE A 474 0.15 0.75 -0.23
C ILE A 474 0.41 2.18 0.29
N VAL A 475 -0.44 2.64 1.21
CA VAL A 475 -0.29 3.93 1.91
C VAL A 475 -0.08 3.68 3.41
N PRO A 476 1.14 3.33 3.87
CA PRO A 476 1.32 2.84 5.23
C PRO A 476 0.98 3.87 6.31
N ASN A 477 1.15 5.16 6.00
CA ASN A 477 0.90 6.28 6.91
C ASN A 477 -0.57 6.40 7.32
N VAL A 478 -1.51 5.81 6.58
CA VAL A 478 -2.94 5.86 6.95
C VAL A 478 -3.25 5.01 8.17
N ASN A 479 -2.38 4.09 8.56
CA ASN A 479 -2.57 3.24 9.74
C ASN A 479 -1.65 3.70 10.88
N SER A 480 -2.24 4.05 12.03
CA SER A 480 -1.43 4.57 13.15
C SER A 480 -0.51 3.54 13.78
N SER A 481 -0.75 2.24 13.58
CA SER A 481 0.06 1.17 14.18
C SER A 481 1.21 0.65 13.29
N TRP A 482 1.24 1.03 12.00
CA TRP A 482 2.16 0.43 11.03
C TRP A 482 3.55 1.07 11.00
N ASN A 483 4.60 0.28 10.77
CA ASN A 483 5.93 0.81 10.52
C ASN A 483 6.13 1.09 9.03
N GLN A 484 6.05 2.36 8.65
CA GLN A 484 6.21 2.83 7.26
C GLN A 484 7.61 2.53 6.69
N GLN A 485 8.65 2.50 7.54
CA GLN A 485 10.04 2.24 7.13
C GLN A 485 10.22 0.83 6.56
N LEU A 486 9.36 -0.12 6.94
CA LEU A 486 9.42 -1.48 6.41
C LEU A 486 9.19 -1.49 4.89
N PHE A 487 8.30 -0.64 4.40
CA PHE A 487 7.89 -0.60 3.00
C PHE A 487 8.80 0.27 2.13
N ALA A 488 9.23 1.42 2.65
CA ALA A 488 10.02 2.42 1.93
C ALA A 488 9.33 2.95 0.65
N VAL A 489 8.05 3.32 0.75
CA VAL A 489 7.22 3.71 -0.42
C VAL A 489 6.92 5.20 -0.53
N ASP A 490 7.25 6.02 0.47
CA ASP A 490 6.78 7.42 0.56
C ASP A 490 7.09 8.28 -0.67
N THR A 491 8.19 8.00 -1.37
CA THR A 491 8.59 8.70 -2.60
C THR A 491 7.66 8.41 -3.78
N THR A 492 7.07 7.21 -3.86
CA THR A 492 6.13 6.83 -4.94
C THR A 492 4.73 7.41 -4.74
N LEU A 493 4.43 7.81 -3.51
CA LEU A 493 3.16 8.40 -3.08
C LEU A 493 3.12 9.93 -3.20
N ARG A 494 4.09 10.56 -3.87
CA ARG A 494 4.11 12.01 -4.10
C ARG A 494 3.17 12.37 -5.25
N GLY A 495 2.57 13.56 -5.21
CA GLY A 495 1.66 14.00 -6.29
C GLY A 495 2.34 14.37 -7.60
N ASN A 496 3.67 14.51 -7.62
CA ASN A 496 4.48 14.87 -8.79
C ASN A 496 5.29 13.67 -9.30
N THR A 497 4.58 12.62 -9.72
CA THR A 497 5.15 11.41 -10.32
C THR A 497 4.87 11.34 -11.82
N PRO A 498 5.64 10.57 -12.60
CA PRO A 498 5.37 10.41 -14.03
C PRO A 498 4.12 9.55 -14.31
N TRP A 499 3.66 8.74 -13.35
CA TRP A 499 2.43 7.96 -13.39
C TRP A 499 1.27 8.64 -12.65
N LYS A 500 0.04 8.20 -12.94
CA LYS A 500 -1.14 8.49 -12.09
C LYS A 500 -1.11 7.65 -10.82
N GLN A 501 -1.64 8.20 -9.74
CA GLN A 501 -1.58 7.55 -8.44
C GLN A 501 -2.61 6.41 -8.37
N GLY A 502 -2.18 5.21 -8.00
CA GLY A 502 -3.07 4.16 -7.51
C GLY A 502 -2.77 3.88 -6.04
N LEU A 503 -3.79 4.07 -5.20
CA LEU A 503 -3.65 4.04 -3.74
C LEU A 503 -4.49 2.91 -3.17
N ASN A 504 -3.87 1.91 -2.55
CA ASN A 504 -4.60 0.82 -1.90
C ASN A 504 -5.30 1.34 -0.63
N MET A 505 -6.56 0.97 -0.44
CA MET A 505 -7.40 1.42 0.67
C MET A 505 -8.15 0.26 1.32
N TYR A 506 -7.87 0.04 2.60
CA TYR A 506 -8.50 -0.96 3.45
C TYR A 506 -9.09 -0.35 4.72
N GLY A 507 -10.17 -0.92 5.23
CA GLY A 507 -10.76 -0.48 6.48
C GLY A 507 -11.24 0.97 6.40
N GLY A 508 -10.91 1.74 7.44
CA GLY A 508 -11.27 3.16 7.55
C GLY A 508 -10.63 4.05 6.48
N SER A 509 -9.53 3.62 5.86
CA SER A 509 -8.86 4.42 4.81
C SER A 509 -9.70 4.62 3.54
N THR A 510 -10.71 3.76 3.32
CA THR A 510 -11.65 3.88 2.19
C THR A 510 -12.55 5.12 2.28
N ASP A 511 -12.75 5.65 3.49
CA ASP A 511 -13.39 6.95 3.75
C ASP A 511 -12.84 7.52 5.05
N SER A 512 -11.72 8.23 4.96
CA SER A 512 -11.06 8.86 6.11
C SER A 512 -10.80 10.35 5.83
N PRO A 513 -11.08 11.25 6.79
CA PRO A 513 -10.63 12.63 6.74
C PRO A 513 -9.11 12.76 6.52
N TRP A 514 -8.31 11.85 7.09
CA TRP A 514 -6.86 11.85 6.91
C TRP A 514 -6.49 11.53 5.45
N MET A 515 -7.14 10.54 4.84
CA MET A 515 -6.88 10.18 3.43
C MET A 515 -7.27 11.32 2.48
N LYS A 516 -8.42 11.97 2.72
CA LYS A 516 -8.85 13.16 1.96
C LYS A 516 -7.82 14.28 2.06
N PHE A 517 -7.31 14.56 3.26
CA PHE A 517 -6.24 15.53 3.46
C PHE A 517 -4.95 15.12 2.74
N PHE A 518 -4.56 13.85 2.84
CA PHE A 518 -3.35 13.32 2.19
C PHE A 518 -3.37 13.52 0.68
N ILE A 519 -4.49 13.18 0.03
CA ILE A 519 -4.73 13.35 -1.42
C ILE A 519 -4.70 14.83 -1.80
N ALA A 520 -5.46 15.67 -1.07
CA ALA A 520 -5.56 17.10 -1.34
C ALA A 520 -4.22 17.84 -1.16
N GLN A 521 -3.49 17.54 -0.08
CA GLN A 521 -2.17 18.14 0.20
C GLN A 521 -1.17 17.84 -0.92
N ARG A 522 -1.29 16.66 -1.54
CA ARG A 522 -0.44 16.24 -2.66
C ARG A 522 -0.96 16.69 -4.02
N LYS A 523 -2.10 17.38 -4.08
CA LYS A 523 -2.74 17.84 -5.33
C LYS A 523 -3.04 16.67 -6.29
N ILE A 524 -3.38 15.51 -5.73
CA ILE A 524 -3.81 14.35 -6.51
C ILE A 524 -5.29 14.55 -6.86
N SER A 525 -5.60 14.72 -8.14
CA SER A 525 -6.96 15.01 -8.63
C SER A 525 -7.49 13.98 -9.63
N ASP A 526 -6.67 13.02 -10.04
CA ASP A 526 -7.03 11.91 -10.91
C ASP A 526 -6.20 10.69 -10.50
N TYR A 527 -6.85 9.74 -9.84
CA TYR A 527 -6.22 8.58 -9.21
C TYR A 527 -7.11 7.35 -9.30
N GLY A 528 -6.53 6.17 -9.09
CA GLY A 528 -7.24 4.92 -8.94
C GLY A 528 -7.15 4.38 -7.53
N VAL A 529 -8.04 3.44 -7.18
CA VAL A 529 -7.90 2.63 -5.97
C VAL A 529 -7.80 1.15 -6.39
N PRO A 530 -6.59 0.65 -6.71
CA PRO A 530 -6.36 -0.72 -7.20
C PRO A 530 -6.79 -1.82 -6.24
N GLU A 531 -6.92 -1.49 -4.96
CA GLU A 531 -7.53 -2.35 -3.94
C GLU A 531 -8.42 -1.50 -3.03
N PHE A 532 -9.74 -1.70 -3.09
CA PHE A 532 -10.72 -0.89 -2.35
C PHE A 532 -11.63 -1.77 -1.48
N ASN A 533 -11.40 -1.73 -0.16
CA ASN A 533 -11.93 -2.76 0.73
C ASN A 533 -12.34 -2.18 2.10
N PRO A 534 -13.59 -1.70 2.27
CA PRO A 534 -13.99 -1.00 3.49
C PRO A 534 -13.95 -1.84 4.76
N GLN A 535 -14.16 -3.17 4.67
CA GLN A 535 -14.07 -4.13 5.79
C GLN A 535 -14.85 -3.72 7.06
N GLN A 536 -15.99 -3.05 6.90
CA GLN A 536 -16.80 -2.48 7.98
C GLN A 536 -18.24 -2.99 7.88
N TRP A 537 -18.84 -3.41 9.00
CA TRP A 537 -20.14 -4.09 9.06
C TRP A 537 -21.07 -3.60 10.19
N LYS A 538 -20.55 -2.87 11.18
CA LYS A 538 -21.28 -2.46 12.38
C LYS A 538 -22.31 -1.37 12.12
N LEU A 539 -22.13 -0.57 11.06
CA LEU A 539 -23.08 0.43 10.60
C LEU A 539 -23.52 0.10 9.18
N ASP A 540 -24.77 0.41 8.87
CA ASP A 540 -25.28 0.31 7.50
C ASP A 540 -24.86 1.53 6.66
N GLY A 541 -24.83 1.38 5.34
CA GLY A 541 -24.51 2.47 4.41
C GLY A 541 -23.02 2.84 4.28
N VAL A 542 -22.14 2.35 5.17
CA VAL A 542 -20.69 2.67 5.15
C VAL A 542 -20.01 2.36 3.80
N HIS A 543 -20.36 1.26 3.15
CA HIS A 543 -19.80 0.88 1.85
C HIS A 543 -20.20 1.86 0.74
N LEU A 544 -21.49 2.22 0.69
CA LEU A 544 -21.98 3.20 -0.28
C LEU A 544 -21.36 4.57 -0.05
N ALA A 545 -21.29 5.01 1.22
CA ALA A 545 -20.65 6.26 1.59
C ALA A 545 -19.18 6.30 1.16
N ALA A 546 -18.44 5.20 1.37
CA ALA A 546 -17.05 5.11 0.96
C ALA A 546 -16.88 5.18 -0.56
N MET A 547 -17.71 4.49 -1.35
CA MET A 547 -17.64 4.59 -2.81
C MET A 547 -18.01 5.99 -3.32
N LYS A 548 -19.04 6.62 -2.74
CA LYS A 548 -19.41 8.01 -3.05
C LYS A 548 -18.27 8.97 -2.72
N ALA A 549 -17.64 8.80 -1.55
CA ALA A 549 -16.50 9.62 -1.16
C ALA A 549 -15.33 9.52 -2.16
N GLN A 550 -15.05 8.34 -2.72
CA GLN A 550 -14.01 8.20 -3.76
C GLN A 550 -14.41 8.87 -5.07
N LYS A 551 -15.66 8.67 -5.54
CA LYS A 551 -16.18 9.37 -6.73
C LYS A 551 -16.07 10.89 -6.57
N ASP A 552 -16.52 11.41 -5.44
CA ASP A 552 -16.54 12.85 -5.14
C ASP A 552 -15.13 13.42 -4.95
N SER A 553 -14.15 12.59 -4.57
CA SER A 553 -12.74 12.99 -4.40
C SER A 553 -11.92 12.93 -5.70
N GLY A 554 -12.51 12.48 -6.80
CA GLY A 554 -11.85 12.43 -8.12
C GLY A 554 -11.18 11.10 -8.45
N ALA A 555 -11.54 10.01 -7.77
CA ALA A 555 -11.11 8.68 -8.20
C ALA A 555 -11.69 8.34 -9.59
N ARG A 556 -10.86 7.79 -10.47
CA ARG A 556 -11.26 7.25 -11.78
C ARG A 556 -11.94 5.90 -11.63
N PHE A 557 -11.38 5.05 -10.78
CA PHE A 557 -11.89 3.71 -10.53
C PHE A 557 -11.59 3.25 -9.10
N ILE A 558 -12.37 2.28 -8.65
CA ILE A 558 -12.06 1.44 -7.48
C ILE A 558 -12.07 -0.03 -7.91
N SER A 559 -11.23 -0.84 -7.27
CA SER A 559 -11.16 -2.29 -7.49
C SER A 559 -11.48 -3.04 -6.20
N PRO A 560 -12.75 -3.40 -5.98
CA PRO A 560 -13.16 -4.27 -4.87
C PRO A 560 -12.49 -5.65 -4.89
N TYR A 561 -12.25 -6.26 -3.71
CA TYR A 561 -11.55 -7.54 -3.50
C TYR A 561 -11.69 -8.54 -4.65
N TYR A 562 -12.73 -9.37 -4.62
CA TYR A 562 -13.01 -10.28 -5.72
C TYR A 562 -14.43 -10.86 -5.64
N PHE A 563 -14.92 -11.27 -6.81
CA PHE A 563 -16.01 -12.22 -6.95
C PHE A 563 -15.48 -13.58 -7.40
N SER A 564 -16.11 -14.66 -6.95
CA SER A 564 -15.81 -16.01 -7.45
C SER A 564 -16.90 -16.49 -8.39
N VAL A 565 -16.51 -16.82 -9.62
CA VAL A 565 -17.34 -17.57 -10.58
C VAL A 565 -16.91 -19.03 -10.68
N ILE A 566 -16.00 -19.48 -9.81
CA ILE A 566 -15.53 -20.86 -9.75
C ILE A 566 -16.68 -21.77 -9.28
N PRO A 567 -17.03 -22.83 -10.03
CA PRO A 567 -18.04 -23.78 -9.58
C PRO A 567 -17.65 -24.47 -8.28
N GLN A 568 -18.64 -24.77 -7.42
CA GLN A 568 -18.41 -25.33 -6.09
C GLN A 568 -17.53 -26.60 -6.09
N ARG A 569 -17.65 -27.45 -7.12
CA ARG A 569 -16.84 -28.68 -7.26
C ARG A 569 -15.33 -28.44 -7.37
N PHE A 570 -14.92 -27.22 -7.72
CA PHE A 570 -13.53 -26.80 -7.87
C PHE A 570 -13.04 -25.92 -6.72
N LYS A 571 -13.94 -25.46 -5.84
CA LYS A 571 -13.55 -24.72 -4.63
C LYS A 571 -12.96 -25.71 -3.63
N ALA A 572 -11.84 -25.34 -3.01
CA ALA A 572 -11.29 -26.12 -1.91
C ALA A 572 -12.31 -26.20 -0.77
N ALA A 573 -12.38 -27.35 -0.10
CA ALA A 573 -13.28 -27.53 1.05
C ALA A 573 -12.83 -26.72 2.29
N THR A 574 -11.56 -26.31 2.32
CA THR A 574 -10.95 -25.57 3.42
C THR A 574 -11.17 -24.08 3.26
N GLU A 575 -11.69 -23.44 4.30
CA GLU A 575 -11.81 -21.98 4.34
C GLU A 575 -10.43 -21.34 4.56
N HIS A 576 -10.03 -20.44 3.66
CA HIS A 576 -8.83 -19.60 3.82
C HIS A 576 -9.23 -18.21 4.31
N GLY A 577 -8.30 -17.47 4.94
CA GLY A 577 -8.56 -16.10 5.41
C GLY A 577 -9.06 -15.16 4.30
N VAL A 578 -8.68 -15.44 3.04
CA VAL A 578 -9.15 -14.71 1.85
C VAL A 578 -10.64 -14.87 1.60
N ASN A 579 -11.26 -16.01 1.95
CA ASN A 579 -12.69 -16.25 1.73
C ASN A 579 -13.60 -15.26 2.49
N ARG A 580 -13.09 -14.63 3.55
CA ARG A 580 -13.81 -13.56 4.26
C ARG A 580 -14.07 -12.33 3.38
N MET A 581 -13.28 -12.18 2.32
CA MET A 581 -13.24 -11.04 1.42
C MET A 581 -13.99 -11.30 0.10
N GLU A 582 -14.51 -12.52 -0.10
CA GLU A 582 -15.33 -12.86 -1.27
C GLU A 582 -16.64 -12.08 -1.25
N LEU A 583 -16.89 -11.27 -2.27
CA LEU A 583 -18.12 -10.51 -2.40
C LEU A 583 -19.26 -11.43 -2.86
N GLY A 584 -20.40 -11.35 -2.18
CA GLY A 584 -21.58 -12.13 -2.53
C GLY A 584 -22.71 -11.93 -1.52
N PRO A 585 -23.96 -12.26 -1.89
CA PRO A 585 -25.13 -12.00 -1.06
C PRO A 585 -25.10 -12.74 0.29
N ASP A 586 -24.38 -13.86 0.36
CA ASP A 586 -24.40 -14.79 1.50
C ASP A 586 -23.11 -14.77 2.35
N ASN A 587 -22.22 -13.79 2.15
CA ASN A 587 -20.98 -13.67 2.92
C ASN A 587 -20.99 -12.45 3.86
N PRO A 588 -21.44 -12.59 5.12
CA PRO A 588 -21.48 -11.47 6.07
C PRO A 588 -20.10 -11.09 6.63
N LYS A 589 -19.05 -11.89 6.37
CA LYS A 589 -17.72 -11.71 6.96
C LYS A 589 -17.12 -10.41 6.44
N ASP A 590 -16.62 -9.60 7.38
CA ASP A 590 -16.04 -8.28 7.12
C ASP A 590 -16.96 -7.33 6.31
N GLY A 591 -18.29 -7.58 6.29
CA GLY A 591 -19.25 -6.75 5.56
C GLY A 591 -19.35 -7.02 4.06
N SER A 592 -18.83 -8.14 3.56
CA SER A 592 -18.77 -8.46 2.13
C SER A 592 -20.16 -8.51 1.43
N ASP A 593 -21.20 -8.99 2.12
CA ASP A 593 -22.59 -8.99 1.63
C ASP A 593 -23.18 -7.58 1.52
N LYS A 594 -22.91 -6.73 2.53
CA LYS A 594 -23.29 -5.31 2.53
C LYS A 594 -22.57 -4.57 1.42
N PHE A 595 -21.30 -4.88 1.16
CA PHE A 595 -20.55 -4.27 0.08
C PHE A 595 -21.09 -4.69 -1.30
N TYR A 596 -21.38 -5.98 -1.49
CA TYR A 596 -22.05 -6.48 -2.69
C TYR A 596 -23.36 -5.72 -2.99
N ARG A 597 -24.23 -5.54 -1.99
CA ARG A 597 -25.48 -4.78 -2.15
C ARG A 597 -25.23 -3.31 -2.46
N ALA A 598 -24.24 -2.70 -1.82
CA ALA A 598 -23.90 -1.30 -2.06
C ALA A 598 -23.41 -1.05 -3.50
N ILE A 599 -22.68 -2.00 -4.10
CA ILE A 599 -22.26 -1.92 -5.51
C ILE A 599 -23.50 -1.87 -6.43
N ILE A 600 -24.46 -2.79 -6.20
CA ILE A 600 -25.73 -2.82 -6.95
C ILE A 600 -26.50 -1.51 -6.78
N GLU A 601 -26.58 -1.01 -5.54
CA GLU A 601 -27.27 0.25 -5.25
C GLU A 601 -26.60 1.44 -5.95
N PHE A 602 -25.27 1.50 -5.97
CA PHE A 602 -24.56 2.63 -6.55
C PHE A 602 -24.63 2.63 -8.08
N ALA A 603 -24.56 1.45 -8.71
CA ALA A 603 -24.64 1.29 -10.16
C ALA A 603 -26.04 1.59 -10.75
N ARG A 604 -27.07 1.72 -9.91
CA ARG A 604 -28.44 2.10 -10.36
C ARG A 604 -28.62 3.61 -10.55
N GLN A 605 -27.67 4.44 -10.10
CA GLN A 605 -27.81 5.91 -10.03
C GLN A 605 -27.57 6.61 -11.36
#